data_AF-A0A1S3CY36-F1
#
_entry.id   AF-A0A1S3CY36-F1
#
_cell.length_a   1.000
_cell.length_b   1.000
_cell.length_c   1.000
_cell.angle_alpha   90.00
_cell.angle_beta   90.00
_cell.angle_gamma   90.00
#
_symmetry.space_group_name_H-M   'P 1'
#
loop_
_entity.id
_entity.type
_entity.pdbx_description
1 polymer ?
#
loop_
_entity_poly.entity_id
_entity_poly.type
_entity_poly.pdbx_seq_one_letter_code
_entity_poly.pdbx_strand_id
1 'polypeptide(L)'
;MLRVSSSSLKKKITNDSLSCIPVYFQIGQVIESPADFYHSRIPKKHRKKTLVDELLADAEFKNKCKKKYKTIVQEQTFKTKRVQKHMKNVNKDQKHKQKKSMRKGDS
;
A
#
# COMPACT_ATOMS: atom_id res chain seq x y z
N MET A 1 35.18 -9.22 10.41
CA MET A 1 33.93 -9.46 11.16
C MET A 1 32.82 -9.74 10.14
N LEU A 2 32.62 -11.01 9.76
CA LEU A 2 31.65 -11.45 8.76
C LEU A 2 30.60 -12.32 9.45
N ARG A 3 29.34 -11.86 9.42
CA ARG A 3 28.09 -12.57 9.76
C ARG A 3 26.98 -11.73 9.10
N VAL A 4 26.03 -12.24 8.34
CA VAL A 4 25.06 -13.29 8.71
C VAL A 4 24.65 -14.10 7.48
N SER A 5 24.69 -15.43 7.61
CA SER A 5 23.95 -16.36 6.77
C SER A 5 22.48 -16.40 7.21
N SER A 6 21.52 -16.18 6.30
CA SER A 6 20.20 -16.82 6.31
C SER A 6 19.42 -16.51 5.03
N SER A 7 19.40 -17.52 4.14
CA SER A 7 18.17 -18.09 3.58
C SER A 7 16.92 -17.20 3.48
N SER A 8 16.63 -16.73 2.27
CA SER A 8 15.35 -16.88 1.57
C SER A 8 15.34 -15.96 0.36
N LEU A 9 15.35 -16.54 -0.85
CA LEU A 9 15.20 -15.79 -2.09
C LEU A 9 13.83 -15.08 -2.11
N LYS A 10 13.79 -13.82 -1.67
CA LYS A 10 12.72 -12.89 -2.06
C LYS A 10 13.12 -12.34 -3.42
N LYS A 11 12.49 -12.84 -4.49
CA LYS A 11 12.61 -12.24 -5.83
C LYS A 11 12.20 -10.77 -5.73
N LYS A 12 13.19 -9.89 -5.74
CA LYS A 12 13.03 -8.43 -5.78
C LYS A 12 12.97 -8.08 -7.27
N ILE A 13 11.78 -7.79 -7.79
CA ILE A 13 11.66 -7.09 -9.07
C ILE A 13 12.24 -5.70 -8.80
N THR A 14 13.23 -5.30 -9.58
CA THR A 14 13.92 -4.01 -9.46
C THR A 14 12.90 -2.89 -9.50
N ASN A 15 13.02 -1.92 -8.58
CA ASN A 15 12.08 -0.81 -8.49
C ASN A 15 12.33 0.16 -9.65
N ASP A 16 11.77 -0.13 -10.82
CA ASP A 16 11.82 0.75 -11.98
C ASP A 16 10.63 1.71 -11.90
N SER A 17 10.88 2.89 -11.32
CA SER A 17 9.89 3.93 -11.10
C SER A 17 9.44 4.57 -12.42
N LEU A 18 8.30 4.12 -12.99
CA LEU A 18 7.43 4.75 -14.01
C LEU A 18 8.04 5.31 -15.31
N SER A 19 9.36 5.42 -15.44
CA SER A 19 10.09 5.91 -16.63
C SER A 19 10.39 4.81 -17.65
N CYS A 20 10.11 3.55 -17.29
CA CYS A 20 10.46 2.35 -18.06
C CYS A 20 9.20 1.52 -18.37
N ILE A 21 8.15 2.14 -18.92
CA ILE A 21 7.08 1.38 -19.58
C ILE A 21 7.40 1.43 -21.08
N PRO A 22 7.73 0.29 -21.71
CA PRO A 22 8.10 0.27 -23.11
C PRO A 22 6.92 0.67 -24.00
N VAL A 23 7.18 1.42 -25.08
CA VAL A 23 6.17 1.87 -26.06
C VAL A 23 5.42 0.69 -26.68
N TYR A 24 6.09 -0.46 -26.77
CA TYR A 24 5.51 -1.71 -27.25
C TYR A 24 5.62 -2.78 -26.17
N PHE A 25 4.50 -3.43 -25.87
CA PHE A 25 4.43 -4.57 -24.98
C PHE A 25 3.64 -5.69 -25.65
N GLN A 26 4.08 -6.93 -25.48
CA GLN A 26 3.36 -8.10 -25.97
C GLN A 26 2.63 -8.76 -24.81
N ILE A 27 1.31 -8.92 -24.97
CA ILE A 27 0.51 -9.75 -24.07
C ILE A 27 0.44 -11.15 -24.69
N GLY A 28 0.89 -12.15 -23.94
CA GLY A 28 0.83 -13.55 -24.34
C GLY A 28 0.34 -14.43 -23.21
N GLN A 29 -0.26 -15.56 -23.56
CA GLN A 29 -0.62 -16.59 -22.59
C GLN A 29 0.49 -17.64 -22.53
N VAL A 30 0.85 -18.07 -21.32
CA VAL A 30 1.78 -19.19 -21.13
C VAL A 30 1.09 -20.49 -21.56
N ILE A 31 1.67 -21.19 -22.54
CA ILE A 31 1.24 -22.52 -22.96
C ILE A 31 2.03 -23.53 -22.15
N GLU A 32 1.32 -24.33 -21.36
CA GLU A 32 1.92 -25.38 -20.53
C GLU A 32 2.34 -26.57 -21.39
N SER A 33 3.48 -27.18 -21.04
CA SER A 33 3.96 -28.41 -21.65
C SER A 33 3.02 -29.58 -21.35
N PRO A 34 2.82 -30.53 -22.28
CA PRO A 34 2.04 -31.74 -22.02
C PRO A 34 2.67 -32.66 -20.95
N ALA A 35 3.96 -32.50 -20.65
CA ALA A 35 4.66 -33.31 -19.64
C ALA A 35 4.32 -32.92 -18.18
N ASP A 36 3.90 -31.67 -17.93
CA ASP A 36 3.68 -31.15 -16.57
C ASP A 36 2.20 -31.22 -16.14
N PHE A 37 1.59 -32.40 -16.24
CA PHE A 37 0.14 -32.56 -16.02
C PHE A 37 -0.33 -32.26 -14.59
N TYR A 38 0.51 -32.53 -13.57
CA TYR A 38 0.05 -32.60 -12.18
C TYR A 38 0.36 -31.35 -11.33
N HIS A 39 1.30 -30.49 -11.71
CA HIS A 39 1.82 -29.46 -10.80
C HIS A 39 1.67 -28.02 -11.32
N SER A 40 1.82 -27.79 -12.63
CA SER A 40 1.78 -26.43 -13.21
C SER A 40 0.49 -26.14 -13.97
N ARG A 41 -0.35 -27.15 -14.20
CA ARG A 41 -1.53 -27.03 -15.06
C ARG A 41 -2.72 -26.37 -14.39
N ILE A 42 -3.16 -25.22 -14.92
CA ILE A 42 -4.39 -24.55 -14.49
C ILE A 42 -5.57 -25.12 -15.31
N PRO A 43 -6.61 -25.68 -14.67
CA PRO A 43 -7.77 -26.21 -15.39
C PRO A 43 -8.56 -25.08 -16.08
N LYS A 44 -9.23 -25.41 -17.20
CA LYS A 44 -9.91 -24.44 -18.07
C LYS A 44 -10.90 -23.50 -17.33
N LYS A 45 -11.53 -23.97 -16.25
CA LYS A 45 -12.49 -23.18 -15.44
C LYS A 45 -11.81 -22.03 -14.66
N HIS A 46 -10.57 -22.24 -14.24
CA HIS A 46 -9.80 -21.27 -13.45
C HIS A 46 -8.94 -20.35 -14.31
N ARG A 47 -8.68 -20.70 -15.58
CA ARG A 47 -7.99 -19.82 -16.54
C ARG A 47 -8.83 -18.57 -16.82
N LYS A 48 -8.29 -17.38 -16.53
CA LYS A 48 -8.94 -16.10 -16.85
C LYS A 48 -8.25 -15.43 -18.03
N LYS A 49 -8.90 -14.39 -18.56
CA LYS A 49 -8.42 -13.65 -19.75
C LYS A 49 -7.39 -12.59 -19.40
N THR A 50 -7.48 -12.04 -18.19
CA THR A 50 -6.59 -10.97 -17.73
C THR A 50 -5.99 -11.34 -16.38
N LEU A 51 -4.77 -10.86 -16.13
CA LEU A 51 -4.08 -11.02 -14.84
C LEU A 51 -4.92 -10.43 -13.69
N VAL A 52 -5.64 -9.33 -13.95
CA VAL A 52 -6.52 -8.69 -12.96
C VAL A 52 -7.67 -9.62 -12.56
N ASP A 53 -8.28 -10.31 -13.52
CA ASP A 53 -9.38 -11.25 -13.25
C ASP A 53 -8.90 -12.46 -12.43
N GLU A 54 -7.66 -12.91 -12.61
CA GLU A 54 -7.07 -13.97 -11.79
C GLU A 54 -6.92 -13.51 -10.33
N LEU A 55 -6.36 -12.31 -10.13
CA LEU A 55 -6.21 -11.72 -8.80
C LEU A 55 -7.56 -11.45 -8.12
N LEU A 56 -8.58 -11.06 -8.88
CA LEU A 56 -9.94 -10.89 -8.37
C LEU A 56 -10.66 -12.21 -8.14
N ALA A 57 -10.23 -13.33 -8.70
CA ALA A 57 -10.81 -14.63 -8.35
C ALA A 57 -10.27 -15.16 -7.01
N ASP A 58 -9.03 -14.79 -6.64
CA ASP A 58 -8.38 -15.25 -5.42
C ASP A 58 -8.93 -14.56 -4.15
N ALA A 59 -9.51 -15.37 -3.26
CA ALA A 59 -10.07 -14.91 -1.99
C ALA A 59 -9.00 -14.44 -1.00
N GLU A 60 -7.81 -15.06 -1.00
CA GLU A 60 -6.73 -14.65 -0.11
C GLU A 60 -6.20 -13.26 -0.49
N PHE A 61 -6.02 -13.04 -1.79
CA PHE A 61 -5.57 -11.76 -2.33
C PHE A 61 -6.55 -10.65 -1.95
N LYS A 62 -7.86 -10.87 -2.14
CA LYS A 62 -8.91 -9.94 -1.70
C LYS A 62 -8.82 -9.59 -0.22
N ASN A 63 -8.65 -10.59 0.64
CA ASN A 63 -8.54 -10.38 2.09
C ASN A 63 -7.29 -9.57 2.45
N LYS A 64 -6.15 -9.88 1.84
CA LYS A 64 -4.88 -9.14 2.01
C LYS A 64 -5.04 -7.68 1.56
N CYS A 65 -5.59 -7.44 0.37
CA CYS A 65 -5.86 -6.10 -0.16
C CYS A 65 -6.81 -5.31 0.75
N LYS A 66 -7.93 -5.91 1.16
CA LYS A 66 -8.92 -5.27 2.04
C LYS A 66 -8.33 -4.90 3.40
N LYS A 67 -7.53 -5.80 3.99
CA LYS A 67 -6.86 -5.55 5.27
C LYS A 67 -5.87 -4.39 5.15
N LYS A 68 -4.99 -4.43 4.14
CA LYS A 68 -4.00 -3.36 3.89
C LYS A 68 -4.66 -2.02 3.63
N TYR A 69 -5.71 -1.98 2.81
CA TYR A 69 -6.47 -0.76 2.53
C TYR A 69 -7.04 -0.15 3.82
N LYS A 70 -7.70 -0.96 4.67
CA LYS A 70 -8.24 -0.50 5.95
C LYS A 70 -7.15 0.09 6.86
N THR A 71 -6.00 -0.58 6.97
CA THR A 71 -4.88 -0.10 7.78
C THR A 71 -4.37 1.25 7.28
N ILE A 72 -4.15 1.39 5.97
CA ILE A 72 -3.68 2.65 5.37
C ILE A 72 -4.68 3.79 5.64
N VAL A 73 -5.97 3.55 5.39
CA VAL A 73 -7.02 4.56 5.62
C VAL A 73 -7.08 4.95 7.10
N GLN A 74 -7.06 3.97 8.01
CA GLN A 74 -7.04 4.24 9.45
C GLN A 74 -5.83 5.10 9.84
N GLU A 75 -4.62 4.72 9.43
CA GLU A 75 -3.40 5.49 9.69
C GLU A 75 -3.49 6.93 9.17
N GLN A 76 -3.98 7.12 7.95
CA GLN A 76 -4.19 8.44 7.36
C GLN A 76 -5.19 9.26 8.18
N THR A 77 -6.34 8.70 8.53
CA THR A 77 -7.35 9.41 9.34
C THR A 77 -6.85 9.77 10.73
N PHE A 78 -6.08 8.89 11.39
CA PHE A 78 -5.48 9.17 12.70
C PHE A 78 -4.47 10.31 12.62
N LYS A 79 -3.61 10.32 11.59
CA LYS A 79 -2.66 11.42 11.35
C LYS A 79 -3.39 12.74 11.17
N THR A 80 -4.40 12.79 10.30
CA THR A 80 -5.18 14.02 10.05
C THR A 80 -5.90 14.50 11.31
N LYS A 81 -6.55 13.60 12.07
CA LYS A 81 -7.21 13.95 13.34
C LYS A 81 -6.23 14.50 14.39
N ARG A 82 -5.02 13.95 14.46
CA ARG A 82 -3.98 14.43 15.39
C ARG A 82 -3.54 15.86 15.04
N VAL A 83 -3.27 16.13 13.76
CA VAL A 83 -2.90 17.47 13.28
C VAL A 83 -4.02 18.47 13.57
N GLN A 84 -5.27 18.13 13.24
CA GLN A 84 -6.42 19.00 13.51
C GLN A 84 -6.60 19.32 15.00
N LYS A 85 -6.44 18.34 15.89
CA LYS A 85 -6.50 18.57 17.34
C LYS A 85 -5.38 19.50 17.82
N HIS A 86 -4.15 19.26 17.33
CA HIS A 86 -3.00 20.09 17.68
C HIS A 86 -3.21 21.56 17.26
N MET A 87 -3.65 21.80 16.02
CA MET A 87 -3.94 23.16 15.52
C MET A 87 -5.03 23.85 16.35
N LYS A 88 -6.09 23.14 16.75
CA LYS A 88 -7.15 23.70 17.62
C LYS A 88 -6.61 24.13 18.98
N ASN A 89 -5.70 23.35 19.57
CA ASN A 89 -5.11 23.69 20.86
C ASN A 89 -4.16 24.89 20.74
N VAL A 90 -3.30 24.91 19.73
CA VAL A 90 -2.41 26.05 19.44
C VAL A 90 -3.21 27.34 19.25
N ASN A 91 -4.31 27.30 18.50
CA ASN A 91 -5.17 28.46 18.29
C ASN A 91 -5.86 28.94 19.58
N LYS A 92 -6.24 28.02 20.48
CA LYS A 92 -6.78 28.38 21.81
C LYS A 92 -5.72 29.02 22.68
N ASP A 93 -4.50 28.50 22.68
CA ASP A 93 -3.38 29.03 23.45
C ASP A 93 -2.99 30.44 22.98
N GLN A 94 -2.95 30.66 21.66
CA GLN A 94 -2.75 31.97 21.07
C GLN A 94 -3.84 32.97 21.49
N LYS A 95 -5.12 32.57 21.43
CA LYS A 95 -6.25 33.41 21.87
C LYS A 95 -6.18 33.74 23.36
N HIS A 96 -5.78 32.79 24.21
CA HIS A 96 -5.62 33.01 25.64
C HIS A 96 -4.44 33.93 25.96
N LYS A 97 -3.31 33.82 25.25
CA LYS A 97 -2.17 34.72 25.36
C LYS A 97 -2.53 36.16 24.96
N GLN A 98 -3.23 36.34 23.84
CA GLN A 98 -3.72 37.65 23.39
C GLN A 98 -4.69 38.30 24.41
N LYS A 99 -5.63 37.52 24.97
CA LYS A 99 -6.53 38.04 26.02
C LYS A 99 -5.80 38.44 27.30
N LYS A 100 -4.72 37.72 27.68
CA LYS A 100 -3.91 38.07 28.85
C LYS A 100 -3.09 39.34 28.64
N SER A 101 -2.55 39.58 27.44
CA SER A 101 -1.81 40.82 27.15
C SER A 101 -2.72 42.03 27.15
N MET A 102 -3.96 41.92 26.65
CA MET A 102 -4.94 43.01 26.68
C MET A 102 -5.37 43.42 28.11
N ARG A 103 -5.34 42.50 29.09
CA ARG A 103 -5.74 42.78 30.48
C ARG A 103 -4.65 43.41 31.35
N LYS A 104 -3.39 43.47 30.87
CA LYS A 104 -2.25 43.99 31.63
C LYS A 104 -1.86 45.43 31.27
N GLY A 105 -2.54 46.05 30.32
CA GLY A 105 -2.25 47.41 29.85
C GLY A 105 -3.04 48.52 30.57
N ASP A 106 -3.95 48.17 31.49
CA ASP A 106 -4.91 49.11 32.09
C ASP A 106 -4.57 49.50 33.55
N SER A 107 -3.32 49.28 34.01
CA SER A 107 -2.81 49.69 35.35
C SER A 107 -1.47 50.39 35.23
#